data_AF-A0A9D6RCT5-F1
#
_entry.id   AF-A0A9D6RCT5-F1
#
_cell.length_a   1.000
_cell.length_b   1.000
_cell.length_c   1.000
_cell.angle_alpha   90.00
_cell.angle_beta   90.00
_cell.angle_gamma   90.00
#
_symmetry.space_group_name_H-M   'P 1'
#
loop_
_entity.id
_entity.type
_entity.pdbx_description
1 polymer ?
#
loop_
_entity_poly.entity_id
_entity_poly.type
_entity_poly.pdbx_seq_one_letter_code
_entity_poly.pdbx_strand_id
1 'polypeptide(L)'
;SDILIVDTAGRQHTQAGLMDELKKIRRVIAKTNPAAPHEVLLVLDAGTGQNALSQLAHFGEAVGVTGLALTKLDGTAKGGILIALARKTGLPIRYVGVGEGIDDLRVFDAGEYVDALLPAS
;
A
#
# COMPACT_ATOMS: atom_id res chain seq x y z
N SER A 1 10.84 10.16 -20.13
CA SER A 1 9.63 9.86 -19.34
C SER A 1 9.81 10.45 -17.97
N ASP A 2 8.79 11.12 -17.45
CA ASP A 2 8.87 11.80 -16.15
C ASP A 2 8.60 10.83 -14.98
N ILE A 3 7.86 9.74 -15.25
CA ILE A 3 7.48 8.72 -14.27
C ILE A 3 7.71 7.33 -14.87
N LEU A 4 8.24 6.40 -14.07
CA LEU A 4 8.36 4.97 -14.38
C LEU A 4 7.65 4.18 -13.28
N ILE A 5 6.66 3.39 -13.65
CA ILE A 5 5.96 2.46 -12.75
C ILE A 5 6.51 1.05 -13.03
N VAL A 6 6.93 0.36 -11.98
CA VAL A 6 7.43 -1.02 -12.06
C VAL A 6 6.48 -1.91 -11.30
N ASP A 7 5.80 -2.79 -12.03
CA ASP A 7 4.99 -3.85 -11.41
C ASP A 7 5.90 -4.99 -10.91
N THR A 8 5.51 -5.60 -9.79
CA THR A 8 6.31 -6.64 -9.13
C THR A 8 5.43 -7.80 -8.68
N ALA A 9 5.99 -9.00 -8.55
CA ALA A 9 5.25 -10.16 -8.08
C ALA A 9 4.70 -9.98 -6.64
N GLY A 10 3.55 -10.58 -6.34
CA GLY A 10 2.84 -10.39 -5.06
C GLY A 10 2.36 -11.67 -4.35
N ARG A 11 2.90 -12.86 -4.66
CA ARG A 11 2.36 -14.14 -4.16
C ARG A 11 2.74 -14.41 -2.70
N GLN A 12 1.73 -14.61 -1.84
CA GLN A 12 1.89 -14.79 -0.38
C GLN A 12 2.55 -16.11 0.06
N HIS A 13 2.50 -17.18 -0.73
CA HIS A 13 2.82 -18.53 -0.24
C HIS A 13 4.33 -18.88 -0.23
N THR A 14 5.20 -18.02 -0.78
CA THR A 14 6.66 -18.23 -0.79
C THR A 14 7.38 -16.91 -0.49
N GLN A 15 7.25 -16.43 0.75
CA GLN A 15 7.71 -15.09 1.14
C GLN A 15 9.22 -14.89 0.93
N ALA A 16 10.07 -15.89 1.23
CA ALA A 16 11.53 -15.72 1.15
C ALA A 16 12.03 -15.41 -0.27
N GLY A 17 11.66 -16.23 -1.26
CA GLY A 17 12.12 -16.05 -2.64
C GLY A 17 11.63 -14.74 -3.26
N LEU A 18 10.40 -14.33 -2.95
CA LEU A 18 9.85 -13.06 -3.40
C LEU A 18 10.61 -11.87 -2.79
N MET A 19 10.87 -11.90 -1.48
CA MET A 19 11.58 -10.79 -0.82
C MET A 19 13.00 -10.60 -1.38
N ASP A 20 13.70 -11.68 -1.71
CA ASP A 20 15.03 -11.62 -2.33
C ASP A 20 14.98 -11.03 -3.74
N GLU A 21 13.95 -11.36 -4.52
CA GLU A 21 13.72 -10.77 -5.84
C GLU A 21 13.48 -9.25 -5.74
N LEU A 22 12.60 -8.82 -4.82
CA LEU A 22 12.30 -7.42 -4.61
C LEU A 22 13.52 -6.62 -4.12
N LYS A 23 14.31 -7.19 -3.21
CA LYS A 23 15.62 -6.63 -2.77
C LYS A 23 16.57 -6.48 -3.95
N LYS A 24 16.63 -7.47 -4.84
CA LYS A 24 17.46 -7.43 -6.05
C LYS A 24 17.00 -6.32 -7.00
N ILE A 25 15.70 -6.19 -7.26
CA ILE A 25 15.12 -5.14 -8.11
C ILE A 25 15.53 -3.76 -7.57
N ARG A 26 15.29 -3.50 -6.28
CA ARG A 26 15.68 -2.24 -5.61
C ARG A 26 17.17 -1.94 -5.80
N ARG A 27 18.04 -2.93 -5.54
CA ARG A 27 19.50 -2.79 -5.69
C ARG A 27 19.90 -2.48 -7.13
N VAL A 28 19.26 -3.09 -8.12
CA VAL A 28 19.58 -2.87 -9.54
C VAL A 28 19.17 -1.47 -9.98
N ILE A 29 17.94 -1.04 -9.63
CA ILE A 29 17.44 0.31 -9.96
C ILE A 29 18.33 1.39 -9.33
N ALA A 30 18.75 1.20 -8.08
CA ALA A 30 19.62 2.13 -7.36
C ALA A 30 21.02 2.32 -8.00
N LYS A 31 21.50 1.35 -8.79
CA LYS A 31 22.77 1.50 -9.54
C LYS A 31 22.67 2.55 -10.66
N THR A 32 21.48 2.69 -11.24
CA THR A 32 21.24 3.66 -12.32
C THR A 32 20.88 5.03 -11.76
N ASN A 33 20.11 5.07 -10.67
CA ASN A 33 19.79 6.31 -9.96
C ASN A 33 19.83 6.05 -8.44
N PRO A 34 20.79 6.62 -7.69
CA PRO A 34 20.89 6.44 -6.24
C PRO A 34 19.67 6.92 -5.44
N ALA A 35 18.85 7.83 -5.98
CA ALA A 35 17.62 8.30 -5.35
C ALA A 35 16.42 7.36 -5.61
N ALA A 36 16.58 6.36 -6.48
CA ALA A 36 15.52 5.42 -6.84
C ALA A 36 15.55 4.14 -5.97
N PRO A 37 14.38 3.54 -5.67
CA PRO A 37 13.04 4.03 -6.01
C PRO A 37 12.65 5.26 -5.17
N HIS A 38 12.04 6.26 -5.80
CA HIS A 38 11.53 7.46 -5.12
C HIS A 38 10.26 7.15 -4.29
N GLU A 39 9.50 6.13 -4.69
CA GLU A 39 8.35 5.62 -3.96
C GLU A 39 8.32 4.08 -4.05
N VAL A 40 8.04 3.45 -2.91
CA VAL A 40 7.67 2.04 -2.81
C VAL A 40 6.25 2.00 -2.25
N LEU A 41 5.27 1.86 -3.15
CA LEU A 41 3.85 1.85 -2.82
C LEU A 41 3.38 0.41 -2.58
N LEU A 42 2.99 0.08 -1.35
CA LEU A 42 2.41 -1.22 -1.03
C LEU A 42 0.90 -1.19 -1.20
N VAL A 43 0.39 -2.04 -2.10
CA VAL A 43 -1.05 -2.21 -2.32
C VAL A 43 -1.59 -3.29 -1.39
N LEU A 44 -2.60 -2.96 -0.58
CA LEU A 44 -3.20 -3.86 0.40
C LEU A 44 -4.71 -3.92 0.23
N ASP A 45 -5.29 -5.10 0.40
CA ASP A 45 -6.74 -5.30 0.41
C ASP A 45 -7.29 -5.00 1.82
N ALA A 46 -8.18 -4.01 1.92
CA ALA A 46 -8.76 -3.59 3.20
C ALA A 46 -9.60 -4.69 3.89
N GLY A 47 -10.05 -5.72 3.16
CA GLY A 47 -10.75 -6.88 3.72
C GLY A 47 -9.85 -7.86 4.49
N THR A 48 -8.53 -7.74 4.38
CA THR A 48 -7.58 -8.76 4.87
C THR A 48 -7.11 -8.57 6.32
N GLY A 49 -7.57 -7.51 7.01
CA GLY A 49 -7.37 -7.33 8.46
C GLY A 49 -5.92 -7.49 8.93
N GLN A 50 -5.66 -8.45 9.83
CA GLN A 50 -4.33 -8.73 10.38
C GLN A 50 -3.29 -9.16 9.34
N ASN A 51 -3.73 -9.75 8.21
CA ASN A 51 -2.81 -10.16 7.14
C ASN A 51 -2.12 -8.95 6.50
N ALA A 52 -2.83 -7.82 6.37
CA ALA A 52 -2.27 -6.58 5.86
C ALA A 52 -1.11 -6.07 6.72
N LEU A 53 -1.21 -6.18 8.04
CA LEU A 53 -0.15 -5.78 8.96
C LEU A 53 1.09 -6.68 8.85
N SER A 54 0.90 -7.98 8.68
CA SER A 54 1.98 -8.95 8.48
C SER A 54 2.70 -8.71 7.15
N GLN A 55 1.93 -8.50 6.06
CA GLN A 55 2.50 -8.13 4.76
C GLN A 55 3.31 -6.84 4.87
N LEU A 56 2.76 -5.79 5.48
CA LEU A 56 3.47 -4.53 5.62
C LEU A 56 4.79 -4.68 6.38
N ALA A 57 4.84 -5.51 7.43
CA ALA A 57 6.09 -5.79 8.13
C ALA A 57 7.13 -6.46 7.21
N HIS A 58 6.76 -7.53 6.51
CA HIS A 58 7.68 -8.27 5.64
C HIS A 58 8.18 -7.43 4.46
N PHE A 59 7.29 -6.71 3.78
CA PHE A 59 7.66 -5.84 2.66
C PHE A 59 8.43 -4.60 3.12
N GLY A 60 8.07 -4.05 4.28
CA GLY A 60 8.78 -2.94 4.92
C GLY A 60 10.24 -3.28 5.18
N GLU A 61 10.51 -4.46 5.74
CA GLU A 61 11.86 -4.96 5.99
C GLU A 61 12.63 -5.21 4.67
N ALA A 62 11.97 -5.76 3.66
CA ALA A 62 12.63 -6.15 2.43
C ALA A 62 13.00 -4.97 1.52
N VAL A 63 12.07 -4.04 1.29
CA VAL A 63 12.23 -2.98 0.27
C VAL A 63 12.07 -1.57 0.78
N GLY A 64 11.63 -1.37 2.02
CA GLY A 64 11.42 -0.03 2.58
C GLY A 64 10.21 0.65 1.97
N VAL A 65 9.01 0.20 2.34
CA VAL A 65 7.74 0.79 1.90
C VAL A 65 7.65 2.25 2.34
N THR A 66 7.27 3.14 1.42
CA THR A 66 7.17 4.59 1.68
C THR A 66 5.74 5.11 1.64
N GLY A 67 4.79 4.32 1.14
CA GLY A 67 3.38 4.69 1.09
C GLY A 67 2.49 3.47 0.91
N LEU A 68 1.20 3.65 1.22
CA LEU A 68 0.19 2.60 1.11
C LEU A 68 -0.91 2.98 0.11
N ALA A 69 -1.41 2.00 -0.61
CA ALA A 69 -2.65 2.10 -1.37
C ALA A 69 -3.61 1.01 -0.88
N LEU A 70 -4.81 1.38 -0.42
CA LEU A 70 -5.79 0.40 0.06
C LEU A 70 -6.87 0.18 -1.00
N THR A 71 -7.22 -1.07 -1.28
CA THR A 71 -8.29 -1.42 -2.22
C THR A 71 -9.49 -2.04 -1.52
N LYS A 72 -10.63 -2.09 -2.22
CA LYS A 72 -11.89 -2.69 -1.75
C LYS A 72 -12.47 -2.02 -0.50
N LEU A 73 -12.44 -0.69 -0.45
CA LEU A 73 -13.00 0.11 0.66
C LEU A 73 -14.51 0.38 0.55
N ASP A 74 -15.13 -0.04 -0.54
CA ASP A 74 -16.56 -0.02 -0.81
C ASP A 74 -17.42 -0.81 0.22
N GLY A 75 -16.79 -1.62 1.08
CA GLY A 75 -17.47 -2.37 2.14
C GLY A 75 -17.59 -1.61 3.48
N THR A 76 -18.79 -1.66 4.07
CA THR A 76 -19.23 -0.93 5.29
C THR A 76 -18.48 -1.22 6.60
N ALA A 77 -17.59 -2.22 6.65
CA ALA A 77 -16.90 -2.63 7.89
C ALA A 77 -15.38 -2.40 7.88
N LYS A 78 -14.84 -1.72 6.86
CA LYS A 78 -13.39 -1.68 6.60
C LYS A 78 -12.70 -0.39 7.10
N GLY A 79 -13.41 0.40 7.91
CA GLY A 79 -12.93 1.60 8.61
C GLY A 79 -11.67 1.41 9.46
N GLY A 80 -11.73 0.36 10.30
CA GLY A 80 -10.75 0.17 11.37
C GLY A 80 -9.34 -0.19 10.89
N ILE A 81 -9.19 -0.82 9.71
CA ILE A 81 -7.87 -1.25 9.23
C ILE A 81 -7.01 -0.06 8.80
N LEU A 82 -7.59 0.98 8.19
CA LEU A 82 -6.86 2.21 7.84
C LEU A 82 -6.27 2.85 9.08
N ILE A 83 -7.10 3.00 10.12
CA ILE A 83 -6.69 3.59 11.40
C ILE A 83 -5.57 2.74 12.03
N ALA A 84 -5.70 1.41 12.01
CA ALA A 84 -4.68 0.51 12.55
C ALA A 84 -3.35 0.59 11.78
N LEU A 85 -3.40 0.61 10.44
CA LEU A 85 -2.22 0.74 9.58
C LEU A 85 -1.51 2.09 9.79
N ALA A 86 -2.27 3.18 9.79
CA ALA A 86 -1.74 4.53 10.01
C ALA A 86 -1.08 4.64 11.40
N ARG A 87 -1.75 4.18 12.45
CA ARG A 87 -1.20 4.22 13.83
C ARG A 87 0.03 3.34 14.02
N LYS A 88 0.08 2.17 13.40
CA LYS A 88 1.18 1.22 13.61
C LYS A 88 2.44 1.57 12.81
N THR A 89 2.29 2.24 11.67
CA THR A 89 3.40 2.38 10.71
C THR A 89 3.84 3.81 10.47
N GLY A 90 2.96 4.80 10.70
CA GLY A 90 3.22 6.20 10.35
C GLY A 90 3.39 6.45 8.84
N LEU A 91 3.13 5.43 8.00
CA LEU A 91 3.24 5.57 6.55
C LEU A 91 2.03 6.31 5.99
N PRO A 92 2.23 7.20 5.00
CA PRO A 92 1.12 7.89 4.36
C PRO A 92 0.29 6.90 3.53
N ILE A 93 -1.02 6.95 3.72
CA ILE A 93 -1.97 6.34 2.79
C ILE A 93 -2.10 7.33 1.64
N ARG A 94 -1.68 6.91 0.44
CA ARG A 94 -1.66 7.74 -0.76
C ARG A 94 -2.98 7.64 -1.53
N TYR A 95 -3.48 6.41 -1.66
CA TYR A 95 -4.63 6.10 -2.49
C TYR A 95 -5.60 5.13 -1.81
N VAL A 96 -6.86 5.24 -2.21
CA VAL A 96 -7.94 4.34 -1.81
C VAL A 96 -8.76 3.94 -3.03
N GLY A 97 -8.99 2.64 -3.17
CA GLY A 97 -9.86 2.04 -4.18
C GLY A 97 -11.24 1.74 -3.59
N VAL A 98 -12.27 2.42 -4.08
CA VAL A 98 -13.66 2.35 -3.59
C VAL A 98 -14.60 1.65 -4.58
N GLY A 99 -14.05 0.88 -5.52
CA GLY A 99 -14.78 0.19 -6.57
C GLY A 99 -13.84 -0.52 -7.55
N GLU A 100 -14.37 -0.92 -8.71
CA GLU A 100 -13.66 -1.70 -9.73
C GLU A 100 -13.30 -0.88 -10.98
N GLY A 101 -13.91 0.30 -11.17
CA GLY A 101 -13.65 1.20 -12.28
C GLY A 101 -12.31 1.93 -12.15
N ILE A 102 -11.82 2.46 -13.27
CA ILE A 102 -10.57 3.22 -13.30
C ILE A 102 -10.65 4.50 -12.45
N ASP A 103 -11.83 5.11 -12.39
CA ASP A 103 -12.10 6.34 -11.63
C ASP A 103 -12.32 6.06 -10.12
N ASP A 104 -12.36 4.79 -9.71
CA ASP A 104 -12.58 4.40 -8.32
C ASP A 104 -11.29 4.40 -7.48
N LEU A 105 -10.12 4.61 -8.11
CA LEU A 105 -8.85 4.85 -7.42
C LEU A 105 -8.70 6.35 -7.13
N ARG A 106 -8.91 6.74 -5.88
CA ARG A 106 -8.89 8.13 -5.44
C ARG A 106 -7.67 8.42 -4.57
N VAL A 107 -7.19 9.67 -4.59
CA VAL A 107 -6.23 10.15 -3.59
C VAL A 107 -6.89 10.08 -2.23
N PHE A 108 -6.17 9.58 -1.23
CA PHE A 108 -6.70 9.49 0.12
C PHE A 108 -6.83 10.88 0.75
N ASP A 109 -8.03 11.20 1.19
CA ASP A 109 -8.32 12.36 2.04
C ASP A 109 -8.84 11.88 3.40
N ALA A 110 -8.15 12.25 4.47
CA ALA A 110 -8.51 11.81 5.82
C ALA A 110 -9.82 12.45 6.32
N GLY A 111 -10.14 13.67 5.87
CA GLY A 111 -11.38 14.36 6.21
C GLY A 111 -12.58 13.67 5.56
N GLU A 112 -12.54 13.50 4.23
CA GLU A 112 -13.60 12.77 3.50
C GLU A 112 -13.79 11.36 4.06
N TYR A 113 -12.70 10.69 4.44
CA TYR A 113 -12.77 9.36 5.02
C TYR A 113 -13.43 9.31 6.39
N VAL A 114 -13.12 10.27 7.27
CA VAL A 114 -13.76 10.39 8.60
C VAL A 114 -15.23 10.75 8.45
N ASP A 115 -15.56 11.69 7.56
CA ASP A 115 -16.94 12.10 7.29
C ASP A 115 -17.79 10.92 6.76
N ALA A 116 -17.21 10.05 5.92
CA ALA A 116 -17.89 8.85 5.44
C ALA A 116 -18.05 7.76 6.51
N LEU A 117 -17.23 7.77 7.56
CA LEU A 117 -17.27 6.80 8.66
C LEU A 117 -18.28 7.16 9.76
N LEU A 118 -18.55 8.45 9.93
CA LEU A 118 -19.47 8.95 10.95
C LEU A 118 -20.88 9.07 10.35
N PRO A 119 -21.94 8.64 11.07
CA PRO A 119 -23.29 8.92 10.62
C PRO A 119 -23.52 10.43 10.53
N ALA A 120 -24.21 10.88 9.49
CA ALA A 120 -24.62 12.28 9.37
C ALA A 120 -25.45 12.66 10.61
N SER A 121 -25.00 13.69 11.32
CA SER A 121 -25.63 14.26 12.51
C SER A 121 -27.05 14.75 12.24
#